data_AF-A0A526V0N1-F1
#
_entry.id   AF-A0A526V0N1-F1
#
_cell.length_a   1.000
_cell.length_b   1.000
_cell.length_c   1.000
_cell.angle_alpha   90.00
_cell.angle_beta   90.00
_cell.angle_gamma   90.00
#
_symmetry.space_group_name_H-M   'P 1'
#
loop_
_entity.id
_entity.type
_entity.pdbx_description
1 polymer ?
#
loop_
_entity_poly.entity_id
_entity_poly.type
_entity_poly.pdbx_seq_one_letter_code
_entity_poly.pdbx_strand_id
1 'polypeptide(L)'
;MDNAGPKGSFGRHRKIMPFEADSIEALRDASRQKAASLNQHVLGYGAQAEAEWAAAGIAAPDLAAMRQYRLERIRAELRRRGYAGAVLYDPVNIRYATDSTNMQLWVAHNPTRHCFVAAEGPVVLFDYFSCEHLSDHSGVVDEVRPAVSWMYLYGGELTEQKVRRWAAGIADLVKEHGGGNSRIAVDHINPEGVEELARLGISIGNGEALMENARLIKSPDEILAMRRARCCRGAVPPTIR
;
A
#
# COMPACT_ATOMS: atom_id res chain seq x y z
N MET A 1 38.95 -22.20 -2.37
CA MET A 1 38.69 -21.15 -3.38
C MET A 1 37.73 -20.18 -2.74
N ASP A 2 38.31 -19.15 -2.12
CA ASP A 2 37.61 -18.10 -1.39
C ASP A 2 36.83 -17.20 -2.34
N ASN A 3 35.57 -16.93 -2.03
CA ASN A 3 34.79 -15.89 -2.67
C ASN A 3 34.31 -14.91 -1.60
N ALA A 4 35.24 -14.08 -1.14
CA ALA A 4 34.95 -12.98 -0.23
C ALA A 4 34.51 -11.76 -1.05
N GLY A 5 33.21 -11.50 -1.09
CA GLY A 5 32.69 -10.22 -1.57
C GLY A 5 33.24 -9.04 -0.74
N PRO A 6 33.37 -7.83 -1.32
CA PRO A 6 34.07 -6.74 -0.67
C PRO A 6 33.28 -6.26 0.55
N LYS A 7 33.86 -6.47 1.75
CA LYS A 7 33.40 -5.87 3.00
C LYS A 7 33.64 -4.36 2.94
N GLY A 8 32.59 -3.59 2.62
CA GLY A 8 32.64 -2.14 2.61
C GLY A 8 32.83 -1.58 4.03
N SER A 9 34.06 -1.16 4.34
CA SER A 9 34.38 -0.39 5.55
C SER A 9 33.83 1.04 5.42
N PHE A 10 33.02 1.48 6.40
CA PHE A 10 32.54 2.87 6.49
C PHE A 10 33.66 3.80 6.97
N GLY A 11 34.58 4.15 6.07
CA GLY A 11 35.67 5.09 6.34
C GLY A 11 35.25 6.56 6.18
N ARG A 12 35.76 7.44 7.06
CA ARG A 12 35.59 8.92 7.10
C ARG A 12 35.95 9.68 5.80
N HIS A 13 36.42 9.01 4.76
CA HIS A 13 36.97 9.61 3.53
C HIS A 13 36.23 9.21 2.24
N ARG A 14 35.00 8.70 2.31
CA ARG A 14 34.21 8.47 1.10
C ARG A 14 33.84 9.83 0.48
N LYS A 15 34.64 10.30 -0.47
CA LYS A 15 34.34 11.49 -1.28
C LYS A 15 32.99 11.27 -1.95
N ILE A 16 32.10 12.25 -1.88
CA ILE A 16 30.93 12.31 -2.76
C ILE A 16 31.50 12.45 -4.17
N MET A 17 31.60 11.35 -4.89
CA MET A 17 32.02 11.39 -6.29
C MET A 17 30.95 12.21 -7.03
N PRO A 18 31.34 13.21 -7.85
CA PRO A 18 30.39 13.88 -8.70
C PRO A 18 29.75 12.82 -9.60
N PHE A 19 28.44 12.67 -9.45
CA PHE A 19 27.66 11.77 -10.29
C PHE A 19 27.34 12.54 -11.57
N GLU A 20 28.00 12.18 -12.67
CA GLU A 20 27.59 12.62 -14.00
C GLU A 20 26.39 11.77 -14.41
N ALA A 21 25.20 12.37 -14.31
CA ALA A 21 24.00 11.76 -14.85
C ALA A 21 23.79 12.21 -16.28
N ASP A 22 23.40 11.27 -17.14
CA ASP A 22 23.00 11.60 -18.51
C ASP A 22 21.75 12.50 -18.54
N SER A 23 20.86 12.40 -17.53
CA SER A 23 19.68 13.28 -17.38
C SER A 23 19.13 13.32 -15.95
N ILE A 24 18.24 14.30 -15.68
CA ILE A 24 17.48 14.40 -14.41
C ILE A 24 16.56 13.19 -14.22
N GLU A 25 16.01 12.65 -15.31
CA GLU A 25 15.14 11.48 -15.27
C GLU A 25 15.93 10.22 -14.88
N ALA A 26 17.10 10.02 -15.48
CA ALA A 26 18.00 8.93 -15.12
C ALA A 26 18.43 9.01 -13.63
N LEU A 27 18.64 10.22 -13.10
CA LEU A 27 18.88 10.43 -11.67
C LEU A 27 17.72 9.99 -10.80
N ARG A 28 16.50 10.36 -11.17
CA ARG A 28 15.28 10.04 -10.43
C ARG A 28 15.05 8.53 -10.41
N ASP A 29 15.24 7.87 -11.54
CA ASP A 29 15.09 6.42 -11.66
C ASP A 29 16.14 5.67 -10.83
N ALA A 30 17.41 6.06 -10.95
CA ALA A 30 18.48 5.47 -10.16
C ALA A 30 18.24 5.67 -8.65
N SER A 31 17.76 6.85 -8.25
CA SER A 31 17.39 7.15 -6.87
C SER A 31 16.22 6.26 -6.39
N ARG A 32 15.16 6.13 -7.19
CA ARG A 32 13.99 5.28 -6.89
C ARG A 32 14.39 3.81 -6.74
N GLN A 33 15.16 3.27 -7.69
CA GLN A 33 15.63 1.88 -7.65
C GLN A 33 16.47 1.60 -6.41
N LYS A 34 17.39 2.51 -6.08
CA LYS A 34 18.20 2.42 -4.87
C LYS A 34 17.31 2.42 -3.62
N ALA A 35 16.34 3.32 -3.53
CA ALA A 35 15.41 3.38 -2.41
C ALA A 35 14.53 2.12 -2.30
N ALA A 36 14.01 1.61 -3.43
CA ALA A 36 13.22 0.38 -3.49
C ALA A 36 14.01 -0.84 -3.00
N SER A 37 15.31 -0.92 -3.30
CA SER A 37 16.17 -2.02 -2.82
C SER A 37 16.34 -2.06 -1.30
N LEU A 38 16.07 -0.94 -0.61
CA LEU A 38 16.14 -0.83 0.86
C LEU A 38 14.79 -1.05 1.53
N ASN A 39 13.75 -1.38 0.78
CA ASN A 39 12.43 -1.65 1.32
C ASN A 39 12.45 -2.92 2.18
N GLN A 40 11.85 -2.88 3.38
CA GLN A 40 11.80 -4.03 4.29
C GLN A 40 11.18 -5.29 3.64
N HIS A 41 10.23 -5.12 2.72
CA HIS A 41 9.60 -6.22 2.00
C HIS A 41 10.55 -6.90 1.01
N VAL A 42 11.63 -6.23 0.63
CA VAL A 42 12.73 -6.74 -0.21
C VAL A 42 13.86 -7.28 0.66
N LEU A 43 14.20 -6.60 1.74
CA LEU A 43 15.26 -7.01 2.68
C LEU A 43 14.88 -8.29 3.47
N GLY A 44 13.59 -8.52 3.70
CA GLY A 44 13.08 -9.67 4.45
C GLY A 44 13.02 -9.43 5.96
N TYR A 45 12.78 -10.50 6.71
CA TYR A 45 12.39 -10.43 8.12
C TYR A 45 13.56 -10.52 9.12
N GLY A 46 14.80 -10.64 8.62
CA GLY A 46 16.01 -10.77 9.41
C GLY A 46 16.34 -12.21 9.81
N ALA A 47 17.64 -12.48 10.05
CA ALA A 47 18.17 -13.82 10.26
C ALA A 47 17.56 -14.55 11.47
N GLN A 48 17.24 -13.82 12.55
CA GLN A 48 16.64 -14.41 13.74
C GLN A 48 15.26 -15.00 13.45
N ALA A 49 14.38 -14.24 12.79
CA ALA A 49 13.03 -14.69 12.47
C ALA A 49 13.04 -15.90 11.53
N GLU A 50 13.89 -15.87 10.49
CA GLU A 50 14.02 -16.99 9.55
C GLU A 50 14.53 -18.27 10.24
N ALA A 51 15.47 -18.16 11.17
CA ALA A 51 15.96 -19.29 11.94
C ALA A 51 14.88 -19.89 12.85
N GLU A 52 14.08 -19.04 13.53
CA GLU A 52 12.96 -19.48 14.37
C GLU A 52 11.89 -20.22 13.55
N TRP A 53 11.55 -19.71 12.35
CA TRP A 53 10.58 -20.36 11.47
C TRP A 53 11.09 -21.67 10.87
N ALA A 54 12.37 -21.72 10.50
CA ALA A 54 13.00 -22.96 10.03
C ALA A 54 12.99 -24.05 11.11
N ALA A 55 13.36 -23.69 12.35
CA ALA A 55 13.32 -24.62 13.49
C ALA A 55 11.90 -25.10 13.81
N ALA A 56 10.89 -24.25 13.62
CA ALA A 56 9.49 -24.60 13.80
C ALA A 56 8.86 -25.34 12.59
N GLY A 57 9.60 -25.56 11.50
CA GLY A 57 9.10 -26.22 10.29
C GLY A 57 8.02 -25.42 9.54
N ILE A 58 8.03 -24.08 9.66
CA ILE A 58 7.03 -23.21 9.03
C ILE A 58 7.57 -22.69 7.69
N ALA A 59 7.00 -23.20 6.59
CA ALA A 59 7.34 -22.79 5.23
C ALA A 59 7.12 -21.28 4.98
N ALA A 60 7.84 -20.74 3.99
CA ALA A 60 7.66 -19.35 3.54
C ALA A 60 6.37 -19.20 2.73
N PRO A 61 5.59 -18.13 2.95
CA PRO A 61 4.48 -17.80 2.07
C PRO A 61 4.99 -17.33 0.71
N ASP A 62 4.28 -17.65 -0.36
CA ASP A 62 4.43 -16.97 -1.64
C ASP A 62 3.72 -15.60 -1.56
N LEU A 63 4.51 -14.55 -1.41
CA LEU A 63 3.98 -13.20 -1.25
C LEU A 63 3.29 -12.69 -2.53
N ALA A 64 3.75 -13.09 -3.72
CA ALA A 64 3.14 -12.65 -4.98
C ALA A 64 1.77 -13.31 -5.15
N ALA A 65 1.67 -14.62 -4.94
CA ALA A 65 0.40 -15.34 -4.97
C ALA A 65 -0.57 -14.80 -3.89
N MET A 66 -0.06 -14.50 -2.69
CA MET A 66 -0.86 -13.90 -1.62
C MET A 66 -1.45 -12.54 -2.02
N ARG A 67 -0.66 -11.65 -2.62
CA ARG A 67 -1.13 -10.32 -3.05
C ARG A 67 -2.20 -10.43 -4.14
N GLN A 68 -1.98 -11.28 -5.14
CA GLN A 68 -2.95 -11.49 -6.21
C GLN A 68 -4.27 -12.06 -5.66
N TYR A 69 -4.19 -13.03 -4.74
CA TYR A 69 -5.37 -13.58 -4.08
C TYR A 69 -6.17 -12.47 -3.37
N ARG A 70 -5.52 -11.63 -2.57
CA ARG A 70 -6.18 -10.53 -1.84
C ARG A 70 -6.86 -9.54 -2.78
N LEU A 71 -6.19 -9.15 -3.87
CA LEU A 71 -6.77 -8.26 -4.87
C LEU A 71 -8.02 -8.87 -5.51
N GLU A 72 -7.97 -10.15 -5.89
CA GLU A 72 -9.14 -10.82 -6.47
C GLU A 72 -10.28 -10.99 -5.47
N ARG A 73 -10.00 -11.16 -4.17
CA ARG A 73 -11.03 -11.13 -3.11
C ARG A 73 -11.75 -9.78 -3.04
N ILE A 74 -11.01 -8.67 -3.16
CA ILE A 74 -11.59 -7.32 -3.19
C ILE A 74 -12.46 -7.15 -4.45
N ARG A 75 -11.93 -7.49 -5.63
CA ARG A 75 -12.66 -7.38 -6.91
C ARG A 75 -13.91 -8.26 -6.94
N ALA A 76 -13.86 -9.46 -6.39
CA ALA A 76 -15.03 -10.33 -6.25
C ALA A 76 -16.14 -9.68 -5.41
N GLU A 77 -15.80 -9.05 -4.28
CA GLU A 77 -16.78 -8.33 -3.45
C GLU A 77 -17.30 -7.06 -4.12
N LEU A 78 -16.47 -6.34 -4.88
CA LEU A 78 -16.89 -5.20 -5.70
C LEU A 78 -17.95 -5.61 -6.72
N ARG A 79 -17.65 -6.64 -7.52
CA ARG A 79 -18.58 -7.20 -8.53
C ARG A 79 -19.88 -7.68 -7.88
N ARG A 80 -19.78 -8.45 -6.80
CA ARG A 80 -20.94 -9.00 -6.07
C ARG A 80 -21.88 -7.92 -5.56
N ARG A 81 -21.36 -6.75 -5.19
CA ARG A 81 -22.12 -5.62 -4.63
C ARG A 81 -22.48 -4.55 -5.66
N GLY A 82 -22.07 -4.72 -6.92
CA GLY A 82 -22.33 -3.75 -7.98
C GLY A 82 -21.59 -2.42 -7.79
N TYR A 83 -20.34 -2.46 -7.33
CA TYR A 83 -19.48 -1.28 -7.25
C TYR A 83 -18.51 -1.23 -8.44
N ALA A 84 -18.25 -0.03 -8.95
CA ALA A 84 -17.22 0.27 -9.95
C ALA A 84 -15.80 0.18 -9.37
N GLY A 85 -15.65 0.45 -8.08
CA GLY A 85 -14.38 0.40 -7.39
C GLY A 85 -14.51 0.70 -5.90
N ALA A 86 -13.40 0.65 -5.18
CA ALA A 86 -13.29 1.05 -3.79
C ALA A 86 -12.24 2.15 -3.61
N VAL A 87 -12.54 3.16 -2.80
CA VAL A 87 -11.54 4.08 -2.24
C VAL A 87 -11.26 3.67 -0.80
N LEU A 88 -9.99 3.40 -0.50
CA LEU A 88 -9.51 2.89 0.78
C LEU A 88 -8.60 3.91 1.46
N TYR A 89 -8.97 4.35 2.64
CA TYR A 89 -8.19 5.22 3.53
C TYR A 89 -7.64 4.48 4.74
N ASP A 90 -8.32 3.44 5.22
CA ASP A 90 -7.81 2.66 6.36
C ASP A 90 -6.47 2.02 5.95
N PRO A 91 -5.36 2.29 6.66
CA PRO A 91 -4.06 1.74 6.30
C PRO A 91 -4.03 0.21 6.32
N VAL A 92 -4.88 -0.45 7.11
CA VAL A 92 -5.04 -1.91 7.11
C VAL A 92 -5.67 -2.39 5.82
N ASN A 93 -6.66 -1.66 5.29
CA ASN A 93 -7.30 -1.98 4.01
C ASN A 93 -6.36 -1.69 2.83
N ILE A 94 -5.63 -0.56 2.85
CA ILE A 94 -4.59 -0.26 1.87
C ILE A 94 -3.51 -1.35 1.90
N ARG A 95 -3.09 -1.78 3.09
CA ARG A 95 -2.11 -2.86 3.25
C ARG A 95 -2.65 -4.19 2.72
N TYR A 96 -3.93 -4.49 2.91
CA TYR A 96 -4.54 -5.69 2.36
C TYR A 96 -4.57 -5.67 0.83
N ALA A 97 -4.94 -4.53 0.23
CA ALA A 97 -5.02 -4.36 -1.22
C ALA A 97 -3.65 -4.36 -1.90
N THR A 98 -2.63 -3.78 -1.27
CA THR A 98 -1.34 -3.49 -1.93
C THR A 98 -0.12 -4.17 -1.31
N ASP A 99 -0.23 -4.73 -0.11
CA ASP A 99 0.90 -5.20 0.72
C ASP A 99 2.05 -4.18 0.86
N SER A 100 1.73 -2.89 0.73
CA SER A 100 2.67 -1.78 0.85
C SER A 100 2.43 -1.00 2.14
N THR A 101 3.52 -0.56 2.78
CA THR A 101 3.45 0.23 4.02
C THR A 101 4.15 1.57 3.86
N ASN A 102 3.49 2.64 4.29
CA ASN A 102 4.11 3.94 4.50
C ASN A 102 3.55 4.53 5.80
N MET A 103 4.43 4.90 6.74
CA MET A 103 4.11 5.55 8.03
C MET A 103 2.79 5.08 8.68
N GLN A 104 2.61 3.76 8.86
CA GLN A 104 1.29 3.15 9.15
C GLN A 104 0.53 3.80 10.32
N LEU A 105 1.23 4.16 11.40
CA LEU A 105 0.62 4.84 12.54
C LEU A 105 0.18 6.27 12.22
N TRP A 106 0.96 7.00 11.43
CA TRP A 106 0.64 8.35 11.01
C TRP A 106 -0.59 8.37 10.10
N VAL A 107 -0.62 7.50 9.09
CA VAL A 107 -1.73 7.45 8.12
C VAL A 107 -3.02 6.87 8.73
N ALA A 108 -2.95 6.23 9.91
CA ALA A 108 -4.13 5.76 10.63
C ALA A 108 -5.03 6.89 11.16
N HIS A 109 -4.49 8.09 11.34
CA HIS A 109 -5.24 9.25 11.81
C HIS A 109 -5.05 10.50 10.95
N ASN A 110 -4.21 10.44 9.91
CA ASN A 110 -4.01 11.51 8.94
C ASN A 110 -4.30 10.96 7.54
N PRO A 111 -5.44 11.32 6.90
CA PRO A 111 -5.83 10.81 5.58
C PRO A 111 -4.97 11.42 4.47
N THR A 112 -3.76 10.88 4.37
CA THR A 112 -2.65 11.39 3.55
C THR A 112 -2.12 10.34 2.60
N ARG A 113 -2.74 9.16 2.62
CA ARG A 113 -2.53 8.03 1.75
C ARG A 113 -3.88 7.39 1.50
N HIS A 114 -4.18 7.06 0.25
CA HIS A 114 -5.39 6.32 -0.09
C HIS A 114 -5.16 5.45 -1.33
N CYS A 115 -6.03 4.48 -1.55
CA CYS A 115 -5.93 3.57 -2.70
C CYS A 115 -7.28 3.48 -3.39
N PHE A 116 -7.28 3.59 -4.72
CA PHE A 116 -8.42 3.25 -5.55
C PHE A 116 -8.21 1.85 -6.14
N VAL A 117 -9.15 0.93 -5.90
CA VAL A 117 -9.16 -0.40 -6.51
C VAL A 117 -10.37 -0.47 -7.44
N ALA A 118 -10.14 -0.52 -8.75
CA ALA A 118 -11.22 -0.72 -9.71
C ALA A 118 -11.74 -2.16 -9.66
N ALA A 119 -13.04 -2.34 -9.91
CA ALA A 119 -13.64 -3.68 -10.05
C ALA A 119 -13.05 -4.43 -11.24
N GLU A 120 -12.79 -3.70 -12.33
CA GLU A 120 -12.00 -4.10 -13.49
C GLU A 120 -11.02 -2.97 -13.81
N GLY A 121 -9.75 -3.29 -14.07
CA GLY A 121 -8.71 -2.28 -14.33
C GLY A 121 -7.81 -2.03 -13.11
N PRO A 122 -7.29 -0.80 -12.94
CA PRO A 122 -6.09 -0.59 -12.15
C PRO A 122 -6.34 -0.55 -10.64
N VAL A 123 -5.26 -0.83 -9.91
CA VAL A 123 -5.03 -0.42 -8.54
C VAL A 123 -4.17 0.83 -8.57
N VAL A 124 -4.75 1.97 -8.18
CA VAL A 124 -4.05 3.25 -8.12
C VAL A 124 -3.79 3.60 -6.66
N LEU A 125 -2.51 3.70 -6.28
CA LEU A 125 -2.10 4.12 -4.95
C LEU A 125 -1.79 5.61 -4.96
N PHE A 126 -2.43 6.36 -4.07
CA PHE A 126 -2.15 7.76 -3.85
C PHE A 126 -1.26 7.88 -2.61
N ASP A 127 0.03 8.15 -2.83
CA ASP A 127 1.04 8.17 -1.77
C ASP A 127 1.70 9.55 -1.63
N TYR A 128 2.51 9.70 -0.59
CA TYR A 128 3.32 10.88 -0.37
C TYR A 128 4.26 11.15 -1.56
N PHE A 129 4.55 12.43 -1.79
CA PHE A 129 5.51 12.85 -2.80
C PHE A 129 6.89 12.21 -2.53
N SER A 130 7.53 11.66 -3.57
CA SER A 130 8.80 10.92 -3.49
C SER A 130 8.76 9.59 -2.73
N CYS A 131 7.58 9.02 -2.48
CA CYS A 131 7.39 7.73 -1.83
C CYS A 131 6.95 6.61 -2.79
N GLU A 132 7.06 6.81 -4.11
CA GLU A 132 6.58 5.87 -5.13
C GLU A 132 7.24 4.48 -5.00
N HIS A 133 8.53 4.49 -4.66
CA HIS A 133 9.35 3.28 -4.43
C HIS A 133 8.85 2.35 -3.33
N LEU A 134 7.99 2.83 -2.40
CA LEU A 134 7.52 2.03 -1.27
C LEU A 134 6.55 0.92 -1.66
N SER A 135 6.04 0.95 -2.90
CA SER A 135 5.11 -0.05 -3.44
C SER A 135 5.68 -0.88 -4.59
N ASP A 136 6.90 -0.59 -5.06
CA ASP A 136 7.52 -1.24 -6.23
C ASP A 136 7.66 -2.77 -6.06
N HIS A 137 7.75 -3.26 -4.81
CA HIS A 137 7.82 -4.69 -4.51
C HIS A 137 6.48 -5.42 -4.66
N SER A 138 5.37 -4.69 -4.74
CA SER A 138 4.01 -5.23 -4.61
C SER A 138 3.63 -6.12 -5.78
N GLY A 139 3.85 -5.63 -7.02
CA GLY A 139 3.41 -6.28 -8.25
C GLY A 139 1.90 -6.21 -8.53
N VAL A 140 1.10 -5.63 -7.62
CA VAL A 140 -0.36 -5.45 -7.80
C VAL A 140 -0.79 -3.98 -7.78
N VAL A 141 0.16 -3.03 -7.69
CA VAL A 141 -0.10 -1.59 -7.83
C VAL A 141 0.27 -1.19 -9.24
N ASP A 142 -0.70 -0.75 -10.03
CA ASP A 142 -0.52 -0.41 -11.44
C ASP A 142 0.00 1.03 -11.60
N GLU A 143 -0.42 1.94 -10.72
CA GLU A 143 -0.05 3.34 -10.78
C GLU A 143 0.13 3.92 -9.37
N VAL A 144 1.14 4.78 -9.21
CA VAL A 144 1.30 5.60 -8.01
C VAL A 144 1.14 7.08 -8.37
N ARG A 145 0.18 7.75 -7.73
CA ARG A 145 -0.10 9.18 -7.90
C ARG A 145 0.24 9.94 -6.61
N PRO A 146 0.58 11.24 -6.68
CA PRO A 146 0.69 12.06 -5.48
C PRO A 146 -0.66 12.20 -4.78
N ALA A 147 -0.68 11.94 -3.47
CA ALA A 147 -1.87 12.11 -2.65
C ALA A 147 -2.26 13.59 -2.52
N VAL A 148 -3.53 13.87 -2.74
CA VAL A 148 -4.14 15.17 -2.39
C VAL A 148 -4.71 15.05 -0.99
N SER A 149 -3.94 15.47 0.01
CA SER A 149 -4.45 15.55 1.39
C SER A 149 -5.14 16.89 1.63
N TRP A 150 -6.41 16.84 2.03
CA TRP A 150 -7.22 18.01 2.37
C TRP A 150 -7.52 18.13 3.87
N MET A 151 -6.94 17.27 4.72
CA MET A 151 -7.06 17.47 6.16
C MET A 151 -6.54 18.86 6.55
N TYR A 152 -7.13 19.45 7.58
CA TYR A 152 -6.84 20.83 7.96
C TYR A 152 -5.34 21.11 8.18
N LEU A 153 -4.58 20.14 8.72
CA LEU A 153 -3.11 20.26 8.86
C LEU A 153 -2.38 20.60 7.56
N TYR A 154 -2.81 20.03 6.43
CA TYR A 154 -2.21 20.27 5.11
C TYR A 154 -2.99 21.29 4.28
N GLY A 155 -4.29 21.43 4.51
CA GLY A 155 -5.19 22.27 3.72
C GLY A 155 -5.36 23.68 4.28
N GLY A 156 -5.41 23.83 5.60
CA GLY A 156 -5.89 25.04 6.25
C GLY A 156 -7.20 25.52 5.63
N GLU A 157 -7.26 26.82 5.32
CA GLU A 157 -8.39 27.47 4.65
C GLU A 157 -8.60 27.01 3.20
N LEU A 158 -7.66 26.27 2.60
CA LEU A 158 -7.77 25.75 1.23
C LEU A 158 -8.38 24.35 1.17
N THR A 159 -8.94 23.86 2.28
CA THR A 159 -9.54 22.51 2.38
C THR A 159 -10.57 22.28 1.28
N GLU A 160 -11.50 23.21 1.05
CA GLU A 160 -12.51 23.07 -0.01
C GLU A 160 -11.90 22.90 -1.40
N GLN A 161 -10.92 23.75 -1.75
CA GLN A 161 -10.24 23.67 -3.05
C GLN A 161 -9.54 22.32 -3.23
N LYS A 162 -8.93 21.80 -2.18
CA LYS A 162 -8.23 20.50 -2.20
C LYS A 162 -9.20 19.32 -2.30
N VAL A 163 -10.33 19.36 -1.59
CA VAL A 163 -11.39 18.34 -1.71
C VAL A 163 -11.92 18.28 -3.14
N ARG A 164 -12.18 19.43 -3.78
CA ARG A 164 -12.60 19.49 -5.20
C ARG A 164 -11.60 18.83 -6.13
N ARG A 165 -10.31 19.17 -5.98
CA ARG A 165 -9.23 18.58 -6.78
C ARG A 165 -9.14 17.07 -6.58
N TRP A 166 -9.25 16.61 -5.33
CA TRP A 166 -9.22 15.19 -5.03
C TRP A 166 -10.43 14.46 -5.63
N ALA A 167 -11.65 14.96 -5.40
CA ALA A 167 -12.88 14.34 -5.85
C ALA A 167 -12.92 14.25 -7.39
N ALA A 168 -12.41 15.28 -8.08
CA ALA A 168 -12.23 15.24 -9.54
C ALA A 168 -11.31 14.08 -9.97
N GLY A 169 -10.17 13.88 -9.30
CA GLY A 169 -9.26 12.78 -9.62
C GLY A 169 -9.87 11.39 -9.39
N ILE A 170 -10.69 11.22 -8.34
CA ILE A 170 -11.45 9.98 -8.13
C ILE A 170 -12.54 9.83 -9.18
N ALA A 171 -13.25 10.90 -9.54
CA ALA A 171 -14.29 10.88 -10.55
C ALA A 171 -13.75 10.51 -11.93
N ASP A 172 -12.56 10.99 -12.29
CA ASP A 172 -11.89 10.60 -13.53
C ASP A 172 -11.61 9.09 -13.56
N LEU A 173 -11.10 8.53 -12.46
CA LEU A 173 -10.88 7.07 -12.35
C LEU A 173 -12.18 6.27 -12.46
N VAL A 174 -13.25 6.72 -11.80
CA VAL A 174 -14.56 6.06 -11.87
C VAL A 174 -15.16 6.17 -13.28
N LYS A 175 -14.98 7.31 -13.95
CA LYS A 175 -15.44 7.50 -15.33
C LYS A 175 -14.67 6.61 -16.30
N GLU A 176 -13.36 6.49 -16.13
CA GLU A 176 -12.50 5.70 -17.00
C GLU A 176 -12.69 4.19 -16.81
N HIS A 177 -12.74 3.71 -15.56
CA HIS A 177 -12.73 2.28 -15.24
C HIS A 177 -14.06 1.74 -14.73
N GLY A 178 -15.05 2.59 -14.45
CA GLY A 178 -16.34 2.17 -13.91
C GLY A 178 -17.32 1.59 -14.93
N GLY A 179 -17.01 1.66 -16.23
CA GLY A 179 -17.87 1.07 -17.28
C GLY A 179 -19.29 1.64 -17.29
N GLY A 180 -19.45 2.92 -16.91
CA GLY A 180 -20.75 3.58 -16.75
C GLY A 180 -21.39 3.44 -15.36
N ASN A 181 -20.83 2.60 -14.47
CA ASN A 181 -21.22 2.54 -13.07
C ASN A 181 -20.52 3.65 -12.28
N SER A 182 -21.29 4.52 -11.61
CA SER A 182 -20.77 5.59 -10.75
C SER A 182 -20.90 5.29 -9.26
N ARG A 183 -21.11 4.02 -8.89
CA ARG A 183 -21.23 3.59 -7.50
C ARG A 183 -19.90 3.03 -7.00
N ILE A 184 -19.33 3.61 -5.96
CA ILE A 184 -18.08 3.15 -5.33
C ILE A 184 -18.30 2.76 -3.88
N ALA A 185 -17.42 1.89 -3.37
CA ALA A 185 -17.30 1.64 -1.95
C ALA A 185 -16.26 2.60 -1.35
N VAL A 186 -16.51 3.14 -0.16
CA VAL A 186 -15.52 3.93 0.59
C VAL A 186 -15.50 3.43 2.02
N ASP A 187 -14.31 3.15 2.56
CA ASP A 187 -14.18 2.69 3.95
C ASP A 187 -14.31 3.87 4.93
N HIS A 188 -13.37 4.82 4.91
CA HIS A 188 -13.38 6.03 5.72
C HIS A 188 -13.19 7.27 4.85
N ILE A 189 -14.00 8.29 5.10
CA ILE A 189 -13.88 9.59 4.44
C ILE A 189 -14.56 10.67 5.27
N ASN A 190 -14.00 11.88 5.27
CA ASN A 190 -14.60 13.04 5.91
C ASN A 190 -15.85 13.53 5.13
N PRO A 191 -16.82 14.18 5.80
CA PRO A 191 -18.08 14.62 5.18
C PRO A 191 -17.90 15.44 3.90
N GLU A 192 -16.91 16.33 3.85
CA GLU A 192 -16.64 17.19 2.70
C GLU A 192 -16.34 16.38 1.43
N GLY A 193 -15.64 15.24 1.58
CA GLY A 193 -15.36 14.33 0.48
C GLY A 193 -16.60 13.57 0.02
N VAL A 194 -17.51 13.21 0.94
CA VAL A 194 -18.80 12.60 0.60
C VAL A 194 -19.65 13.56 -0.24
N GLU A 195 -19.77 14.80 0.21
CA GLU A 195 -20.55 15.84 -0.46
C GLU A 195 -20.01 16.15 -1.86
N GLU A 196 -18.69 16.27 -2.00
CA GLU A 196 -18.10 16.61 -3.29
C GLU A 196 -18.17 15.45 -4.29
N LEU A 197 -18.01 14.19 -3.85
CA LEU A 197 -18.25 13.04 -4.72
C LEU A 197 -19.73 12.96 -5.17
N ALA A 198 -20.67 13.25 -4.28
CA ALA A 198 -22.09 13.30 -4.62
C ALA A 198 -22.40 14.39 -5.65
N ARG A 199 -21.76 15.57 -5.56
CA ARG A 199 -21.87 16.63 -6.58
C ARG A 199 -21.38 16.19 -7.96
N LEU A 200 -20.42 15.28 -8.02
CA LEU A 200 -19.90 14.68 -9.25
C LEU A 200 -20.72 13.47 -9.73
N GLY A 201 -21.86 13.18 -9.11
CA GLY A 201 -22.74 12.08 -9.50
C GLY A 201 -22.26 10.69 -9.06
N ILE A 202 -21.33 10.64 -8.11
CA ILE A 202 -20.80 9.39 -7.55
C ILE A 202 -21.59 9.03 -6.30
N SER A 203 -22.10 7.80 -6.27
CA SER A 203 -22.79 7.26 -5.11
C SER A 203 -21.85 6.40 -4.29
N ILE A 204 -21.83 6.62 -2.98
CA ILE A 204 -20.96 5.90 -2.05
C ILE A 204 -21.77 4.82 -1.34
N GLY A 205 -21.20 3.62 -1.23
CA GLY A 205 -21.68 2.56 -0.35
C GLY A 205 -20.63 2.14 0.67
N ASN A 206 -21.04 1.25 1.57
CA ASN A 206 -20.23 0.83 2.72
C ASN A 206 -19.00 0.02 2.29
N GLY A 207 -17.80 0.62 2.40
CA GLY A 207 -16.52 -0.01 2.10
C GLY A 207 -15.97 -0.89 3.22
N GLU A 208 -16.30 -0.63 4.48
CA GLU A 208 -15.94 -1.53 5.58
C GLU A 208 -16.57 -2.91 5.39
N ALA A 209 -17.88 -2.95 5.08
CA ALA A 209 -18.59 -4.19 4.81
C ALA A 209 -17.98 -4.95 3.62
N LEU A 210 -17.49 -4.23 2.60
CA LEU A 210 -16.78 -4.82 1.47
C LEU A 210 -15.44 -5.43 1.91
N MET A 211 -14.61 -4.66 2.60
CA MET A 211 -13.26 -5.06 2.97
C MET A 211 -13.25 -6.17 4.02
N GLU A 212 -14.15 -6.12 5.01
CA GLU A 212 -14.28 -7.18 6.02
C GLU A 212 -14.68 -8.52 5.39
N ASN A 213 -15.56 -8.52 4.37
CA ASN A 213 -15.91 -9.74 3.64
C ASN A 213 -14.79 -10.23 2.71
N ALA A 214 -14.05 -9.31 2.08
CA ALA A 214 -12.87 -9.67 1.29
C ALA A 214 -11.82 -10.38 2.17
N ARG A 215 -11.54 -9.81 3.35
CA ARG A 215 -10.55 -10.25 4.34
C ARG A 215 -11.00 -11.45 5.18
N LEU A 216 -12.26 -11.87 5.09
CA LEU A 216 -12.81 -12.92 5.93
C LEU A 216 -12.10 -14.27 5.73
N ILE A 217 -11.85 -14.65 4.48
CA ILE A 217 -11.28 -15.96 4.10
C ILE A 217 -9.82 -15.81 3.67
N LYS A 218 -8.92 -16.48 4.39
CA LYS A 218 -7.46 -16.36 4.23
C LYS A 218 -6.97 -17.36 3.19
N SER A 219 -6.03 -16.96 2.34
CA SER A 219 -5.31 -17.90 1.48
C SER A 219 -4.38 -18.83 2.29
N PRO A 220 -3.90 -19.94 1.69
CA PRO A 220 -2.84 -20.75 2.30
C PRO A 220 -1.61 -19.93 2.70
N ASP A 221 -1.19 -18.97 1.87
CA ASP A 221 -0.05 -18.09 2.13
C ASP A 221 -0.31 -17.09 3.26
N GLU A 222 -1.53 -16.56 3.38
CA GLU A 222 -1.91 -15.73 4.53
C GLU A 222 -1.85 -16.53 5.83
N ILE A 223 -2.28 -17.80 5.79
CA ILE A 223 -2.20 -18.70 6.95
C ILE A 223 -0.74 -18.99 7.30
N LEU A 224 0.16 -19.18 6.32
CA LEU A 224 1.59 -19.32 6.56
C LEU A 224 2.18 -18.05 7.19
N ALA A 225 1.84 -16.87 6.68
CA ALA A 225 2.27 -15.59 7.25
C ALA A 225 1.78 -15.42 8.71
N MET A 226 0.53 -15.80 9.00
CA MET A 226 -0.02 -15.80 10.36
C MET A 226 0.71 -16.78 11.29
N ARG A 227 1.03 -17.98 10.81
CA ARG A 227 1.81 -18.97 11.57
C ARG A 227 3.21 -18.46 11.90
N ARG A 228 3.86 -17.82 10.92
CA ARG A 228 5.17 -17.16 11.09
C ARG A 228 5.09 -16.04 12.12
N ALA A 229 4.12 -15.13 12.01
CA ALA A 229 3.94 -14.03 12.95
C ALA A 229 3.71 -14.52 14.39
N ARG A 230 2.98 -15.63 14.59
CA ARG A 230 2.76 -16.24 15.90
C ARG A 230 4.00 -16.92 16.47
N CYS A 231 4.90 -17.40 15.62
CA CYS A 231 6.10 -18.14 16.03
C CYS A 231 7.12 -17.26 16.76
N CYS A 232 7.13 -15.94 16.47
CA CYS A 232 7.96 -14.95 17.14
C CYS A 232 7.51 -14.73 18.60
N ARG A 233 7.61 -15.77 19.43
CA ARG A 233 7.33 -15.75 20.88
C ARG A 233 8.55 -15.32 21.70
N GLY A 234 9.71 -15.08 21.09
CA GLY A 234 10.90 -14.57 21.77
C GLY A 234 10.71 -13.23 22.51
N ALA A 235 9.61 -12.50 22.26
CA ALA A 235 9.27 -11.26 22.97
C ALA A 235 8.38 -11.45 24.21
N VAL A 236 7.84 -12.66 24.45
CA VAL A 236 7.08 -12.97 25.67
C VAL A 236 7.92 -13.93 26.52
N PRO A 237 8.52 -13.47 27.64
CA PRO A 237 9.33 -14.34 28.48
C PRO A 237 8.51 -15.53 28.98
N PRO A 238 9.11 -16.72 29.11
CA PRO A 238 8.42 -17.91 29.61
C PRO A 238 8.23 -17.83 31.13
N THR A 239 7.44 -16.87 31.63
CA THR A 239 7.12 -16.77 33.06
C THR A 239 5.85 -15.94 33.28
N ILE A 240 4.69 -16.59 33.14
CA ILE A 240 3.60 -16.55 34.14
C ILE A 240 2.92 -17.92 34.05
N ARG A 241 3.32 -18.85 34.91
CA ARG A 241 2.54 -20.02 35.30
C ARG A 241 2.21 -19.87 36.78
#